data_AF-A0A150T5F7-F1
#
_entry.id   AF-A0A150T5F7-F1
#
_cell.length_a   1.000
_cell.length_b   1.000
_cell.length_c   1.000
_cell.angle_alpha   90.00
_cell.angle_beta   90.00
_cell.angle_gamma   90.00
#
_symmetry.space_group_name_H-M   'P 1'
#
loop_
_entity.id
_entity.type
_entity.pdbx_description
1 polymer ?
#
loop_
_entity_poly.entity_id
_entity_poly.type
_entity_poly.pdbx_seq_one_letter_code
_entity_poly.pdbx_strand_id
1 'polypeptide(L)'
;MLHNSIFTATRMSFLLVSIAAGGIGCLDSGSSQGEADVGHNESAVCADYPEWHEGQWYDEGAVVIYEGSAYVAEHGNPGYIPTVSTYFWDPHPGCADTPEPGAVGALPAKVVAGYYPNWTPSPVRIRDINSNYNLIYLFAAHPVGGPPGTTGAVTWTPPGDDRGAATHLKEDIQYARTTQDRRIILSIGGAGQGMSFPDRGKSQTFVDSVVGIYNDLGGFDGIDWNTFEANQDPDTEEMIWISLELKRRFPGFIITAPPAPWNQRDKDFCKAMVDAGAMDYAAPQYYDGPDLDQQSYIVNNVDQWVRLLGPTHVVVGFGIWDEQHYMSIDEAIPTWNEVEGNHPTLRGAFDWQIHIDESQGWPFADRIGPLVTD
;
A
#
# COMPACT_ATOMS: atom_id res chain seq x y z
N MET A 1 56.74 24.66 -6.62
CA MET A 1 57.70 24.41 -5.51
C MET A 1 56.95 23.70 -4.40
N LEU A 2 57.55 22.72 -3.74
CA LEU A 2 56.91 22.01 -2.62
C LEU A 2 56.82 22.90 -1.37
N HIS A 3 55.88 22.59 -0.46
CA HIS A 3 56.22 22.07 0.87
C HIS A 3 55.00 21.35 1.49
N ASN A 4 55.24 20.13 1.98
CA ASN A 4 54.27 19.34 2.75
C ASN A 4 54.28 19.78 4.23
N SER A 5 53.23 19.43 4.97
CA SER A 5 53.38 19.02 6.37
C SER A 5 52.34 17.95 6.72
N ILE A 6 52.80 16.89 7.37
CA ILE A 6 52.05 15.70 7.78
C ILE A 6 51.96 15.72 9.30
N PHE A 7 50.82 15.34 9.88
CA PHE A 7 50.76 14.93 11.27
C PHE A 7 50.18 13.52 11.41
N THR A 8 50.94 12.67 12.08
CA THR A 8 50.62 11.28 12.41
C THR A 8 50.02 11.18 13.82
N ALA A 9 49.09 10.24 14.01
CA ALA A 9 48.62 9.83 15.33
C ALA A 9 48.71 8.30 15.46
N THR A 10 49.07 7.83 16.66
CA THR A 10 49.72 6.52 16.86
C THR A 10 48.77 5.49 17.46
N ARG A 11 48.86 4.22 17.03
CA ARG A 11 48.20 3.09 17.69
C ARG A 11 48.74 2.88 19.11
N MET A 12 47.88 2.49 20.05
CA MET A 12 48.31 1.82 21.27
C MET A 12 47.34 0.70 21.64
N SER A 13 47.86 -0.52 21.78
CA SER A 13 47.15 -1.69 22.28
C SER A 13 47.74 -2.07 23.63
N PHE A 14 46.91 -2.48 24.58
CA PHE A 14 47.37 -3.23 25.75
C PHE A 14 46.58 -4.51 25.93
N LEU A 15 47.33 -5.60 26.04
CA LEU A 15 46.89 -6.95 26.36
C LEU A 15 46.97 -7.13 27.88
N LEU A 16 46.07 -7.88 28.49
CA LEU A 16 46.25 -8.36 29.86
C LEU A 16 45.81 -9.83 29.99
N VAL A 17 46.68 -10.60 30.64
CA VAL A 17 46.65 -12.06 30.71
C VAL A 17 46.01 -12.52 32.03
N SER A 18 45.32 -13.66 32.02
CA SER A 18 45.01 -14.42 33.23
C SER A 18 45.36 -15.91 33.05
N ILE A 19 45.69 -16.57 34.16
CA ILE A 19 46.49 -17.82 34.24
C ILE A 19 45.60 -19.03 34.57
N ALA A 20 46.02 -20.24 34.17
CA ALA A 20 45.27 -21.49 34.28
C ALA A 20 45.84 -22.52 35.29
N ALA A 21 45.10 -23.63 35.44
CA ALA A 21 45.31 -24.84 36.28
C ALA A 21 44.99 -24.70 37.80
N GLY A 22 44.38 -25.65 38.51
CA GLY A 22 43.79 -26.99 38.22
C GLY A 22 43.16 -27.56 39.52
N GLY A 23 42.50 -28.72 39.63
CA GLY A 23 42.20 -29.84 38.71
C GLY A 23 41.50 -30.99 39.49
N ILE A 24 41.57 -32.25 38.99
CA ILE A 24 40.98 -33.51 39.56
C ILE A 24 39.46 -33.68 39.35
N GLY A 25 39.02 -34.88 38.95
CA GLY A 25 37.60 -35.26 38.78
C GLY A 25 37.39 -36.77 38.91
N CYS A 26 36.18 -37.29 38.67
CA CYS A 26 35.87 -38.70 38.34
C CYS A 26 34.36 -38.96 38.06
N LEU A 27 34.09 -39.84 37.09
CA LEU A 27 32.97 -40.80 36.97
C LEU A 27 31.48 -40.34 37.05
N ASP A 28 30.87 -40.30 35.86
CA ASP A 28 29.70 -41.08 35.36
C ASP A 28 28.41 -41.33 36.20
N SER A 29 27.30 -41.36 35.45
CA SER A 29 25.96 -41.92 35.74
C SER A 29 25.03 -41.23 36.76
N GLY A 30 23.76 -41.00 36.38
CA GLY A 30 22.66 -40.67 37.30
C GLY A 30 21.58 -39.74 36.73
N SER A 31 20.32 -40.18 36.72
CA SER A 31 19.17 -39.51 36.10
C SER A 31 18.51 -38.38 36.91
N SER A 32 17.92 -37.44 36.17
CA SER A 32 16.62 -36.79 36.45
C SER A 32 16.36 -36.09 37.79
N GLN A 33 16.54 -34.77 37.81
CA GLN A 33 15.56 -33.73 38.23
C GLN A 33 15.85 -32.52 37.33
N GLY A 34 14.93 -31.80 36.71
CA GLY A 34 13.54 -31.53 37.08
C GLY A 34 13.32 -30.02 36.94
N GLU A 35 13.57 -29.46 35.74
CA GLU A 35 13.32 -28.05 35.46
C GLU A 35 11.82 -27.78 35.46
N ALA A 36 11.43 -26.69 36.12
CA ALA A 36 10.02 -26.32 36.25
C ALA A 36 9.51 -25.77 34.93
N ASP A 37 8.61 -26.52 34.30
CA ASP A 37 7.81 -26.07 33.17
C ASP A 37 6.89 -24.92 33.61
N VAL A 38 7.13 -23.73 33.06
CA VAL A 38 6.25 -22.56 33.17
C VAL A 38 5.83 -22.14 31.76
N GLY A 39 5.40 -23.12 30.95
CA GLY A 39 5.03 -22.96 29.55
C GLY A 39 3.59 -23.37 29.21
N HIS A 40 2.73 -23.64 30.21
CA HIS A 40 1.33 -24.03 29.98
C HIS A 40 0.38 -23.25 30.91
N ASN A 41 -0.10 -22.08 30.45
CA ASN A 41 -1.40 -21.56 30.92
C ASN A 41 -2.06 -20.50 30.01
N GLU A 42 -1.37 -19.87 29.04
CA GLU A 42 -1.99 -18.81 28.21
C GLU A 42 -2.94 -19.40 27.15
N SER A 43 -2.50 -20.38 26.36
CA SER A 43 -3.34 -21.07 25.35
C SER A 43 -4.57 -21.79 25.95
N ALA A 44 -4.61 -22.01 27.27
CA ALA A 44 -5.74 -22.62 27.95
C ALA A 44 -6.90 -21.63 28.21
N VAL A 45 -6.64 -20.31 28.26
CA VAL A 45 -7.66 -19.28 28.53
C VAL A 45 -8.59 -19.08 27.33
N CYS A 46 -8.09 -19.33 26.12
CA CYS A 46 -8.78 -19.01 24.86
C CYS A 46 -9.78 -20.08 24.40
N ALA A 47 -9.69 -21.30 24.93
CA ALA A 47 -10.60 -22.39 24.58
C ALA A 47 -12.02 -22.23 25.18
N ASP A 48 -12.18 -21.29 26.13
CA ASP A 48 -13.43 -21.04 26.85
C ASP A 48 -14.27 -19.87 26.27
N TYR A 49 -13.74 -19.10 25.31
CA TYR A 49 -14.49 -18.01 24.68
C TYR A 49 -15.39 -18.53 23.53
N PRO A 50 -16.65 -18.07 23.43
CA PRO A 50 -17.55 -18.47 22.35
C PRO A 50 -17.12 -17.86 21.01
N GLU A 51 -17.41 -18.55 19.90
CA GLU A 51 -17.33 -17.92 18.58
C GLU A 51 -18.37 -16.80 18.44
N TRP A 52 -18.00 -15.77 17.68
CA TRP A 52 -18.91 -14.71 17.29
C TRP A 52 -19.97 -15.22 16.30
N HIS A 53 -21.20 -14.78 16.53
CA HIS A 53 -22.36 -14.97 15.67
C HIS A 53 -22.97 -13.63 15.26
N GLU A 54 -23.34 -13.53 13.99
CA GLU A 54 -23.96 -12.35 13.37
C GLU A 54 -25.33 -12.04 14.00
N GLY A 55 -25.59 -10.76 14.30
CA GLY A 55 -26.87 -10.30 14.85
C GLY A 55 -27.17 -10.77 16.29
N GLN A 56 -26.25 -11.47 16.95
CA GLN A 56 -26.32 -11.75 18.38
C GLN A 56 -25.96 -10.49 19.19
N TRP A 57 -26.68 -10.24 20.29
CA TRP A 57 -26.32 -9.17 21.22
C TRP A 57 -25.16 -9.59 22.14
N TYR A 58 -24.18 -8.70 22.31
CA TYR A 58 -23.05 -8.82 23.23
C TYR A 58 -23.03 -7.62 24.16
N ASP A 59 -22.93 -7.84 25.47
CA ASP A 59 -22.78 -6.75 26.43
C ASP A 59 -21.32 -6.26 26.48
N GLU A 60 -21.12 -5.03 26.94
CA GLU A 60 -19.80 -4.44 27.19
C GLU A 60 -18.94 -5.36 28.08
N GLY A 61 -17.69 -5.60 27.66
CA GLY A 61 -16.76 -6.56 28.27
C GLY A 61 -16.91 -8.01 27.81
N ALA A 62 -17.88 -8.35 26.96
CA ALA A 62 -17.96 -9.69 26.38
C ALA A 62 -16.76 -9.98 25.45
N VAL A 63 -16.16 -11.17 25.56
CA VAL A 63 -15.06 -11.63 24.70
C VAL A 63 -15.54 -12.75 23.79
N VAL A 64 -15.19 -12.67 22.51
CA VAL A 64 -15.55 -13.65 21.46
C VAL A 64 -14.35 -14.01 20.61
N ILE A 65 -14.38 -15.19 19.99
CA ILE A 65 -13.46 -15.57 18.92
C ILE A 65 -14.09 -15.23 17.56
N TYR A 66 -13.37 -14.50 16.72
CA TYR A 66 -13.73 -14.23 15.33
C TYR A 66 -12.51 -14.46 14.44
N GLU A 67 -12.65 -15.31 13.41
CA GLU A 67 -11.55 -15.69 12.50
C GLU A 67 -10.27 -16.18 13.22
N GLY A 68 -10.44 -16.85 14.37
CA GLY A 68 -9.35 -17.38 15.20
C GLY A 68 -8.69 -16.36 16.13
N SER A 69 -9.09 -15.09 16.11
CA SER A 69 -8.60 -14.04 17.01
C SER A 69 -9.64 -13.66 18.06
N ALA A 70 -9.20 -13.25 19.25
CA ALA A 70 -10.09 -12.81 20.33
C ALA A 70 -10.36 -11.30 20.29
N TYR A 71 -11.61 -10.90 20.51
CA TYR A 71 -12.05 -9.50 20.55
C TYR A 71 -12.94 -9.25 21.76
N VAL A 72 -12.80 -8.09 22.39
CA VAL A 72 -13.59 -7.65 23.55
C VAL A 72 -14.52 -6.50 23.17
N ALA A 73 -15.77 -6.56 23.62
CA ALA A 73 -16.76 -5.53 23.32
C ALA A 73 -16.52 -4.27 24.18
N GLU A 74 -16.13 -3.15 23.57
CA GLU A 74 -15.99 -1.85 24.27
C GLU A 74 -17.33 -1.20 24.63
N HIS A 75 -18.39 -1.56 23.89
CA HIS A 75 -19.74 -1.02 24.05
C HIS A 75 -20.80 -2.08 23.73
N GLY A 76 -22.06 -1.85 24.14
CA GLY A 76 -23.20 -2.74 23.88
C GLY A 76 -23.40 -3.07 22.40
N ASN A 77 -23.06 -4.30 22.06
CA ASN A 77 -22.93 -4.93 20.76
C ASN A 77 -24.20 -5.51 20.09
N PRO A 78 -24.91 -4.92 19.11
CA PRO A 78 -26.05 -5.59 18.45
C PRO A 78 -25.68 -6.70 17.44
N GLY A 79 -24.40 -7.09 17.34
CA GLY A 79 -23.92 -8.15 16.47
C GLY A 79 -23.22 -7.66 15.20
N TYR A 80 -22.53 -6.51 15.28
CA TYR A 80 -21.56 -6.07 14.28
C TYR A 80 -20.26 -6.89 14.33
N ILE A 81 -19.57 -6.97 13.19
CA ILE A 81 -18.36 -7.79 13.00
C ILE A 81 -17.15 -7.14 13.71
N PRO A 82 -16.33 -7.92 14.46
CA PRO A 82 -15.17 -7.40 15.19
C PRO A 82 -14.13 -6.63 14.39
N THR A 83 -13.85 -7.06 13.16
CA THR A 83 -12.88 -6.40 12.27
C THR A 83 -13.42 -5.17 11.54
N VAL A 84 -14.74 -4.93 11.59
CA VAL A 84 -15.40 -3.83 10.85
C VAL A 84 -15.73 -2.64 11.75
N SER A 85 -15.98 -2.86 13.04
CA SER A 85 -16.41 -1.79 13.96
C SER A 85 -15.57 -1.68 15.22
N THR A 86 -14.47 -0.93 15.11
CA THR A 86 -13.61 -0.52 16.24
C THR A 86 -14.26 0.42 17.25
N TYR A 87 -15.52 0.83 17.03
CA TYR A 87 -16.31 1.48 18.07
C TYR A 87 -16.88 0.46 19.08
N PHE A 88 -17.19 -0.75 18.62
CA PHE A 88 -17.80 -1.78 19.44
C PHE A 88 -16.83 -2.87 19.89
N TRP A 89 -15.71 -3.06 19.20
CA TRP A 89 -14.78 -4.15 19.44
C TRP A 89 -13.33 -3.69 19.45
N ASP A 90 -12.58 -4.14 20.44
CA ASP A 90 -11.12 -4.00 20.52
C ASP A 90 -10.43 -5.38 20.53
N PRO A 91 -9.20 -5.52 20.02
CA PRO A 91 -8.46 -6.79 20.08
C PRO A 91 -8.18 -7.21 21.53
N HIS A 92 -8.47 -8.47 21.87
CA HIS A 92 -8.20 -9.01 23.20
C HIS A 92 -6.88 -9.82 23.22
N PRO A 93 -5.82 -9.36 23.91
CA PRO A 93 -4.54 -10.05 23.91
C PRO A 93 -4.60 -11.37 24.69
N GLY A 94 -3.97 -12.42 24.16
CA GLY A 94 -3.81 -13.73 24.81
C GLY A 94 -4.01 -14.95 23.93
N CYS A 95 -4.57 -14.78 22.71
CA CYS A 95 -5.04 -15.91 21.88
C CYS A 95 -4.37 -16.04 20.49
N ALA A 96 -3.18 -15.46 20.28
CA ALA A 96 -2.53 -15.45 18.97
C ALA A 96 -1.39 -16.48 18.86
N ASP A 97 -1.61 -17.53 18.06
CA ASP A 97 -0.59 -18.47 17.57
C ASP A 97 -0.41 -18.31 16.04
N THR A 98 -0.17 -17.09 15.58
CA THR A 98 0.17 -16.74 14.19
C THR A 98 1.16 -15.56 14.14
N PRO A 99 1.93 -15.38 13.05
CA PRO A 99 2.74 -14.17 12.87
C PRO A 99 1.89 -12.92 13.04
N GLU A 100 2.48 -11.88 13.63
CA GLU A 100 1.82 -10.60 13.95
C GLU A 100 0.94 -10.14 12.79
N PRO A 101 -0.40 -10.03 12.97
CA PRO A 101 -1.28 -9.59 11.90
C PRO A 101 -0.88 -8.19 11.46
N GLY A 102 -0.34 -8.08 10.24
CA GLY A 102 -0.20 -6.79 9.59
C GLY A 102 -1.55 -6.10 9.60
N ALA A 103 -1.59 -4.85 10.10
CA ALA A 103 -2.84 -4.12 10.28
C ALA A 103 -3.71 -4.21 9.01
N VAL A 104 -4.99 -4.56 9.17
CA VAL A 104 -5.92 -4.71 8.04
C VAL A 104 -5.86 -3.46 7.16
N GLY A 105 -5.49 -3.62 5.89
CA GLY A 105 -5.24 -2.52 4.95
C GLY A 105 -3.76 -2.22 4.66
N ALA A 106 -2.81 -2.80 5.39
CA ALA A 106 -1.37 -2.58 5.14
C ALA A 106 -0.96 -2.95 3.71
N LEU A 107 -0.13 -2.10 3.09
CA LEU A 107 0.36 -2.29 1.73
C LEU A 107 1.27 -3.53 1.61
N PRO A 108 1.05 -4.43 0.64
CA PRO A 108 1.95 -5.53 0.34
C PRO A 108 3.40 -5.10 0.10
N ALA A 109 4.36 -5.97 0.40
CA ALA A 109 5.79 -5.72 0.14
C ALA A 109 6.05 -5.46 -1.35
N LYS A 110 5.41 -6.26 -2.22
CA LYS A 110 5.41 -6.14 -3.68
C LYS A 110 4.02 -5.82 -4.21
N VAL A 111 3.93 -4.84 -5.10
CA VAL A 111 2.69 -4.31 -5.65
C VAL A 111 2.58 -4.65 -7.14
N VAL A 112 1.47 -5.29 -7.51
CA VAL A 112 1.02 -5.43 -8.89
C VAL A 112 -0.32 -4.74 -8.97
N ALA A 113 -0.31 -3.50 -9.46
CA ALA A 113 -1.48 -2.64 -9.45
C ALA A 113 -2.04 -2.37 -10.85
N GLY A 114 -3.30 -1.94 -10.92
CA GLY A 114 -3.90 -1.54 -12.19
C GLY A 114 -4.97 -0.46 -12.02
N TYR A 115 -5.03 0.45 -12.99
CA TYR A 115 -6.10 1.44 -13.05
C TYR A 115 -7.41 0.83 -13.53
N TYR A 116 -8.47 1.04 -12.74
CA TYR A 116 -9.83 0.59 -13.01
C TYR A 116 -10.73 1.82 -13.29
N PRO A 117 -10.87 2.23 -14.56
CA PRO A 117 -11.55 3.47 -14.91
C PRO A 117 -13.07 3.34 -14.99
N ASN A 118 -13.76 4.44 -14.64
CA ASN A 118 -15.21 4.50 -14.59
C ASN A 118 -15.90 4.73 -15.95
N TRP A 119 -15.17 5.10 -17.01
CA TRP A 119 -15.75 5.33 -18.34
C TRP A 119 -16.01 4.06 -19.16
N THR A 120 -15.46 2.92 -18.77
CA THR A 120 -15.67 1.64 -19.47
C THR A 120 -17.13 1.20 -19.27
N PRO A 121 -17.96 1.08 -20.34
CA PRO A 121 -19.40 0.79 -20.19
C PRO A 121 -19.68 -0.62 -19.65
N SER A 122 -18.79 -1.56 -19.99
CA SER A 122 -18.85 -2.97 -19.63
C SER A 122 -17.53 -3.41 -18.98
N PRO A 123 -17.19 -2.91 -17.78
CA PRO A 123 -15.95 -3.28 -17.11
C PRO A 123 -16.08 -4.63 -16.41
N VAL A 124 -14.95 -5.29 -16.18
CA VAL A 124 -14.88 -6.51 -15.37
C VAL A 124 -15.27 -6.20 -13.93
N ARG A 125 -15.98 -7.10 -13.28
CA ARG A 125 -16.28 -6.96 -11.85
C ARG A 125 -14.99 -7.00 -11.04
N ILE A 126 -14.88 -6.20 -9.98
CA ILE A 126 -13.65 -6.13 -9.16
C ILE A 126 -13.23 -7.51 -8.62
N ARG A 127 -14.21 -8.36 -8.28
CA ARG A 127 -13.96 -9.73 -7.80
C ARG A 127 -13.35 -10.65 -8.86
N ASP A 128 -13.62 -10.38 -10.14
CA ASP A 128 -13.28 -11.21 -11.31
C ASP A 128 -12.03 -10.70 -12.07
N ILE A 129 -11.43 -9.59 -11.62
CA ILE A 129 -10.12 -9.12 -12.09
C ILE A 129 -9.07 -10.22 -11.88
N ASN A 130 -8.12 -10.37 -12.81
CA ASN A 130 -7.04 -11.36 -12.76
C ASN A 130 -6.31 -11.36 -11.40
N SER A 131 -6.13 -12.56 -10.82
CA SER A 131 -5.58 -12.78 -9.47
C SER A 131 -4.19 -12.20 -9.24
N ASN A 132 -3.40 -11.96 -10.29
CA ASN A 132 -2.06 -11.38 -10.15
C ASN A 132 -2.09 -9.90 -9.77
N TYR A 133 -3.20 -9.17 -9.98
CA TYR A 133 -3.39 -7.84 -9.40
C TYR A 133 -3.72 -7.94 -7.91
N ASN A 134 -2.87 -7.36 -7.07
CA ASN A 134 -3.05 -7.25 -5.62
C ASN A 134 -3.47 -5.84 -5.15
N LEU A 135 -3.45 -4.85 -6.03
CA LEU A 135 -3.91 -3.49 -5.76
C LEU A 135 -4.72 -2.94 -6.95
N ILE A 136 -5.85 -2.28 -6.68
CA ILE A 136 -6.72 -1.71 -7.72
C ILE A 136 -6.92 -0.22 -7.45
N TYR A 137 -6.64 0.61 -8.45
CA TYR A 137 -6.87 2.05 -8.40
C TYR A 137 -8.25 2.39 -8.99
N LEU A 138 -9.22 2.75 -8.16
CA LEU A 138 -10.54 3.20 -8.61
C LEU A 138 -10.40 4.58 -9.27
N PHE A 139 -10.55 4.65 -10.58
CA PHE A 139 -10.21 5.83 -11.37
C PHE A 139 -11.45 6.51 -11.97
N ALA A 140 -11.77 7.78 -11.67
CA ALA A 140 -11.17 8.64 -10.65
C ALA A 140 -12.25 9.48 -9.96
N ALA A 141 -11.92 9.99 -8.77
CA ALA A 141 -12.68 11.06 -8.15
C ALA A 141 -12.19 12.41 -8.70
N HIS A 142 -13.12 13.31 -8.98
CA HIS A 142 -12.84 14.58 -9.66
C HIS A 142 -13.17 15.80 -8.77
N PRO A 143 -12.47 16.94 -8.98
CA PRO A 143 -12.74 18.19 -8.28
C PRO A 143 -14.19 18.66 -8.37
N VAL A 144 -14.87 18.83 -7.22
CA VAL A 144 -16.20 19.44 -7.19
C VAL A 144 -16.08 20.94 -7.50
N GLY A 145 -16.78 21.34 -8.56
CA GLY A 145 -16.67 22.66 -9.16
C GLY A 145 -15.66 22.76 -10.30
N GLY A 146 -15.14 21.63 -10.80
CA GLY A 146 -14.14 21.56 -11.87
C GLY A 146 -12.73 21.93 -11.38
N PRO A 147 -11.67 21.59 -12.15
CA PRO A 147 -10.30 21.89 -11.77
C PRO A 147 -10.09 23.41 -11.61
N PRO A 148 -9.42 23.89 -10.54
CA PRO A 148 -8.60 23.14 -9.58
C PRO A 148 -9.35 22.73 -8.28
N GLY A 149 -10.64 22.39 -8.33
CA GLY A 149 -11.42 22.07 -7.13
C GLY A 149 -11.80 23.33 -6.35
N THR A 150 -12.68 24.16 -6.94
CA THR A 150 -13.08 25.44 -6.33
C THR A 150 -13.66 25.29 -4.92
N THR A 151 -14.27 24.15 -4.60
CA THR A 151 -14.84 23.82 -3.27
C THR A 151 -13.87 23.13 -2.31
N GLY A 152 -12.79 22.51 -2.80
CA GLY A 152 -11.94 21.59 -2.02
C GLY A 152 -12.45 20.14 -1.93
N ALA A 153 -13.73 19.88 -2.18
CA ALA A 153 -14.28 18.51 -2.20
C ALA A 153 -13.96 17.77 -3.52
N VAL A 154 -13.99 16.44 -3.46
CA VAL A 154 -14.07 15.56 -4.64
C VAL A 154 -15.41 14.83 -4.70
N THR A 155 -15.79 14.42 -5.91
CA THR A 155 -16.94 13.55 -6.18
C THR A 155 -16.49 12.35 -6.99
N TRP A 156 -17.09 11.19 -6.75
CA TRP A 156 -16.77 9.96 -7.46
C TRP A 156 -18.02 9.38 -8.12
N THR A 157 -17.83 8.77 -9.29
CA THR A 157 -18.91 8.16 -10.09
C THR A 157 -18.62 6.67 -10.26
N PRO A 158 -19.59 5.78 -9.99
CA PRO A 158 -19.48 4.35 -10.27
C PRO A 158 -19.08 4.03 -11.73
N PRO A 159 -18.48 2.85 -11.97
CA PRO A 159 -18.16 2.39 -13.32
C PRO A 159 -19.42 2.09 -14.16
N GLY A 160 -19.22 1.72 -15.43
CA GLY A 160 -20.29 1.12 -16.24
C GLY A 160 -20.81 -0.20 -15.65
N ASP A 161 -22.02 -0.60 -16.05
CA ASP A 161 -22.77 -1.68 -15.40
C ASP A 161 -23.25 -2.80 -16.34
N ASP A 162 -22.82 -2.84 -17.59
CA ASP A 162 -23.27 -3.87 -18.56
C ASP A 162 -22.92 -5.32 -18.13
N ARG A 163 -22.00 -5.48 -17.16
CA ARG A 163 -21.63 -6.75 -16.51
C ARG A 163 -21.95 -6.80 -15.00
N GLY A 164 -22.75 -5.86 -14.49
CA GLY A 164 -23.12 -5.77 -13.07
C GLY A 164 -22.05 -5.20 -12.14
N ALA A 165 -21.00 -4.56 -12.70
CA ALA A 165 -19.86 -4.06 -11.95
C ALA A 165 -20.17 -2.82 -11.08
N ALA A 166 -21.16 -2.01 -11.43
CA ALA A 166 -21.64 -0.92 -10.57
C ALA A 166 -22.69 -1.43 -9.58
N THR A 167 -23.60 -2.30 -10.02
CA THR A 167 -24.64 -2.93 -9.19
C THR A 167 -24.04 -3.69 -8.01
N HIS A 168 -22.97 -4.46 -8.23
CA HIS A 168 -22.31 -5.26 -7.19
C HIS A 168 -21.05 -4.62 -6.58
N LEU A 169 -20.75 -3.35 -6.91
CA LEU A 169 -19.47 -2.71 -6.60
C LEU A 169 -19.04 -2.87 -5.14
N LYS A 170 -19.93 -2.60 -4.18
CA LYS A 170 -19.58 -2.67 -2.75
C LYS A 170 -19.26 -4.10 -2.32
N GLU A 171 -20.05 -5.07 -2.76
CA GLU A 171 -19.85 -6.50 -2.48
C GLU A 171 -18.51 -6.99 -3.06
N ASP A 172 -18.15 -6.50 -4.24
CA ASP A 172 -16.91 -6.87 -4.93
C ASP A 172 -15.68 -6.21 -4.29
N ILE A 173 -15.80 -4.95 -3.83
CA ILE A 173 -14.77 -4.27 -3.03
C ILE A 173 -14.54 -5.01 -1.71
N GLN A 174 -15.60 -5.36 -0.97
CA GLN A 174 -15.42 -6.09 0.29
C GLN A 174 -14.83 -7.48 0.07
N TYR A 175 -15.29 -8.22 -0.94
CA TYR A 175 -14.74 -9.53 -1.27
C TYR A 175 -13.25 -9.46 -1.68
N ALA A 176 -12.88 -8.46 -2.47
CA ALA A 176 -11.48 -8.23 -2.85
C ALA A 176 -10.61 -7.98 -1.61
N ARG A 177 -11.06 -7.10 -0.70
CA ARG A 177 -10.30 -6.71 0.51
C ARG A 177 -10.20 -7.81 1.55
N THR A 178 -11.30 -8.53 1.81
CA THR A 178 -11.39 -9.51 2.91
C THR A 178 -11.08 -10.95 2.50
N THR A 179 -11.34 -11.33 1.24
CA THR A 179 -11.22 -12.71 0.77
C THR A 179 -10.08 -12.90 -0.25
N GLN A 180 -9.76 -11.89 -1.06
CA GLN A 180 -8.68 -11.96 -2.05
C GLN A 180 -7.38 -11.28 -1.59
N ASP A 181 -7.34 -10.76 -0.35
CA ASP A 181 -6.25 -9.94 0.22
C ASP A 181 -5.75 -8.82 -0.71
N ARG A 182 -6.67 -8.24 -1.49
CA ARG A 182 -6.38 -7.09 -2.35
C ARG A 182 -6.45 -5.79 -1.55
N ARG A 183 -5.79 -4.77 -2.06
CA ARG A 183 -6.03 -3.38 -1.66
C ARG A 183 -6.81 -2.66 -2.74
N ILE A 184 -7.73 -1.80 -2.33
CA ILE A 184 -8.53 -0.95 -3.22
C ILE A 184 -8.27 0.49 -2.81
N ILE A 185 -7.80 1.36 -3.70
CA ILE A 185 -7.57 2.78 -3.36
C ILE A 185 -8.26 3.71 -4.36
N LEU A 186 -8.65 4.88 -3.91
CA LEU A 186 -9.37 5.88 -4.71
C LEU A 186 -8.39 6.85 -5.37
N SER A 187 -8.29 6.84 -6.70
CA SER A 187 -7.46 7.80 -7.42
C SER A 187 -8.17 9.15 -7.57
N ILE A 188 -7.41 10.22 -7.36
CA ILE A 188 -7.86 11.61 -7.21
C ILE A 188 -7.28 12.41 -8.37
N GLY A 189 -8.15 12.91 -9.24
CA GLY A 189 -7.75 13.71 -10.41
C GLY A 189 -7.93 12.96 -11.73
N GLY A 190 -6.81 12.65 -12.39
CA GLY A 190 -6.70 12.25 -13.79
C GLY A 190 -6.38 13.41 -14.74
N ALA A 191 -6.34 13.12 -16.05
CA ALA A 191 -5.99 14.07 -17.11
C ALA A 191 -6.64 15.46 -16.97
N GLY A 192 -5.80 16.47 -16.67
CA GLY A 192 -6.20 17.86 -16.47
C GLY A 192 -7.00 18.18 -15.18
N GLN A 193 -7.26 17.20 -14.31
CA GLN A 193 -8.10 17.34 -13.12
C GLN A 193 -7.28 17.72 -11.87
N GLY A 194 -6.71 18.94 -11.89
CA GLY A 194 -5.95 19.49 -10.77
C GLY A 194 -6.80 19.72 -9.50
N MET A 195 -6.13 19.75 -8.35
CA MET A 195 -6.70 20.06 -7.04
C MET A 195 -5.86 21.15 -6.35
N SER A 196 -6.52 22.15 -5.75
CA SER A 196 -5.85 23.23 -5.00
C SER A 196 -6.45 23.42 -3.60
N PHE A 197 -5.53 23.50 -2.64
CA PHE A 197 -5.72 23.60 -1.21
C PHE A 197 -4.95 24.82 -0.65
N PRO A 198 -5.38 26.06 -0.96
CA PRO A 198 -4.72 27.28 -0.47
C PRO A 198 -4.88 27.52 1.03
N ASP A 199 -5.74 26.73 1.71
CA ASP A 199 -5.98 26.83 3.14
C ASP A 199 -6.50 25.50 3.73
N ARG A 200 -6.31 25.35 5.04
CA ARG A 200 -6.72 24.17 5.83
C ARG A 200 -8.23 23.88 5.79
N GLY A 201 -9.08 24.88 5.53
CA GLY A 201 -10.53 24.68 5.44
C GLY A 201 -10.90 23.87 4.20
N LYS A 202 -10.28 24.18 3.05
CA LYS A 202 -10.39 23.37 1.84
C LYS A 202 -9.81 21.97 2.02
N SER A 203 -8.68 21.84 2.69
CA SER A 203 -8.09 20.53 3.01
C SER A 203 -8.99 19.68 3.90
N GLN A 204 -9.66 20.28 4.89
CA GLN A 204 -10.65 19.58 5.70
C GLN A 204 -11.86 19.13 4.86
N THR A 205 -12.32 20.00 3.96
CA THR A 205 -13.42 19.69 3.02
C THR A 205 -13.07 18.52 2.10
N PHE A 206 -11.81 18.42 1.65
CA PHE A 206 -11.31 17.28 0.91
C PHE A 206 -11.39 15.99 1.73
N VAL A 207 -10.78 15.98 2.93
CA VAL A 207 -10.77 14.82 3.82
C VAL A 207 -12.19 14.34 4.11
N ASP A 208 -13.12 15.26 4.38
CA ASP A 208 -14.51 14.90 4.69
C ASP A 208 -15.26 14.35 3.45
N SER A 209 -14.93 14.82 2.24
CA SER A 209 -15.47 14.24 0.99
C SER A 209 -14.91 12.83 0.70
N VAL A 210 -13.62 12.58 0.97
CA VAL A 210 -13.01 11.24 0.86
C VAL A 210 -13.59 10.28 1.90
N VAL A 211 -13.81 10.74 3.14
CA VAL A 211 -14.51 9.97 4.18
C VAL A 211 -15.96 9.66 3.78
N GLY A 212 -16.64 10.59 3.10
CA GLY A 212 -17.96 10.35 2.52
C GLY A 212 -17.95 9.19 1.51
N ILE A 213 -17.06 9.26 0.52
CA ILE A 213 -16.90 8.20 -0.51
C ILE A 213 -16.49 6.87 0.13
N TYR A 214 -15.63 6.89 1.17
CA TYR A 214 -15.24 5.70 1.93
C TYR A 214 -16.47 5.02 2.53
N ASN A 215 -17.31 5.77 3.24
CA ASN A 215 -18.54 5.24 3.85
C ASN A 215 -19.52 4.75 2.78
N ASP A 216 -19.67 5.49 1.68
CA ASP A 216 -20.56 5.12 0.57
C ASP A 216 -20.11 3.82 -0.13
N LEU A 217 -18.82 3.53 -0.23
CA LEU A 217 -18.30 2.28 -0.81
C LEU A 217 -18.23 1.11 0.18
N GLY A 218 -18.44 1.35 1.48
CA GLY A 218 -18.21 0.36 2.55
C GLY A 218 -16.73 0.23 2.94
N GLY A 219 -15.90 1.18 2.56
CA GLY A 219 -14.47 1.25 2.87
C GLY A 219 -13.55 0.88 1.70
N PHE A 220 -12.40 1.56 1.67
CA PHE A 220 -11.28 1.33 0.76
C PHE A 220 -9.98 1.70 1.49
N ASP A 221 -8.84 1.20 1.01
CA ASP A 221 -7.58 1.13 1.75
C ASP A 221 -6.68 2.37 1.57
N GLY A 222 -7.04 3.36 0.75
CA GLY A 222 -6.14 4.48 0.46
C GLY A 222 -6.63 5.48 -0.59
N ILE A 223 -5.78 6.48 -0.90
CA ILE A 223 -5.93 7.35 -2.08
C ILE A 223 -4.66 7.40 -2.93
N ASP A 224 -4.85 7.74 -4.21
CA ASP A 224 -3.79 7.98 -5.18
C ASP A 224 -3.86 9.43 -5.72
N TRP A 225 -2.81 10.22 -5.55
CA TRP A 225 -2.75 11.63 -5.95
C TRP A 225 -2.41 11.82 -7.44
N ASN A 226 -3.32 11.46 -8.34
CA ASN A 226 -3.13 11.62 -9.79
C ASN A 226 -3.52 13.02 -10.30
N THR A 227 -2.84 14.07 -9.85
CA THR A 227 -3.11 15.46 -10.28
C THR A 227 -2.07 16.03 -11.26
N PHE A 228 -1.10 15.21 -11.69
CA PHE A 228 0.13 15.67 -12.36
C PHE A 228 -0.06 16.19 -13.80
N GLU A 229 -1.06 15.69 -14.51
CA GLU A 229 -1.45 16.17 -15.84
C GLU A 229 -2.13 17.55 -15.81
N ALA A 230 -2.40 18.10 -14.62
CA ALA A 230 -2.81 19.49 -14.49
C ALA A 230 -1.60 20.43 -14.61
N ASN A 231 -1.77 21.51 -15.36
CA ASN A 231 -0.81 22.62 -15.37
C ASN A 231 -0.98 23.52 -14.12
N GLN A 232 -0.76 22.93 -12.95
CA GLN A 232 -0.92 23.56 -11.65
C GLN A 232 0.18 23.08 -10.70
N ASP A 233 0.69 23.96 -9.84
CA ASP A 233 1.60 23.55 -8.78
C ASP A 233 0.83 22.89 -7.62
N PRO A 234 1.37 21.83 -6.99
CA PRO A 234 0.74 21.15 -5.87
C PRO A 234 0.87 21.97 -4.59
N ASP A 235 -0.23 22.14 -3.86
CA ASP A 235 -0.28 22.75 -2.53
C ASP A 235 0.30 21.76 -1.49
N THR A 236 1.60 21.50 -1.61
CA THR A 236 2.30 20.33 -1.03
C THR A 236 2.18 20.23 0.48
N GLU A 237 2.28 21.34 1.22
CA GLU A 237 2.14 21.35 2.69
C GLU A 237 0.75 20.90 3.15
N GLU A 238 -0.29 21.28 2.39
CA GLU A 238 -1.67 20.88 2.65
C GLU A 238 -1.95 19.45 2.18
N MET A 239 -1.38 19.01 1.05
CA MET A 239 -1.48 17.61 0.59
C MET A 239 -0.77 16.63 1.54
N ILE A 240 0.37 17.02 2.13
CA ILE A 240 1.03 16.30 3.23
C ILE A 240 0.06 16.17 4.42
N TRP A 241 -0.54 17.28 4.86
CA TRP A 241 -1.45 17.24 6.00
C TRP A 241 -2.70 16.41 5.74
N ILE A 242 -3.33 16.53 4.56
CA ILE A 242 -4.49 15.72 4.15
C ILE A 242 -4.15 14.23 4.26
N SER A 243 -2.99 13.85 3.71
CA SER A 243 -2.55 12.45 3.66
C SER A 243 -2.29 11.90 5.08
N LEU A 244 -1.63 12.68 5.94
CA LEU A 244 -1.41 12.32 7.34
C LEU A 244 -2.72 12.28 8.16
N GLU A 245 -3.68 13.17 7.90
CA GLU A 245 -4.99 13.16 8.55
C GLU A 245 -5.84 11.95 8.13
N LEU A 246 -5.75 11.53 6.86
CA LEU A 246 -6.36 10.29 6.38
C LEU A 246 -5.71 9.06 7.05
N LYS A 247 -4.37 8.97 7.09
CA LYS A 247 -3.64 7.92 7.84
C LYS A 247 -3.94 7.91 9.34
N ARG A 248 -4.29 9.06 9.93
CA ARG A 248 -4.71 9.17 11.33
C ARG A 248 -6.17 8.73 11.55
N ARG A 249 -7.06 8.91 10.57
CA ARG A 249 -8.46 8.44 10.63
C ARG A 249 -8.59 6.96 10.31
N PHE A 250 -7.73 6.44 9.45
CA PHE A 250 -7.75 5.07 8.94
C PHE A 250 -6.35 4.45 9.12
N PRO A 251 -6.14 3.59 10.14
CA PRO A 251 -4.89 2.88 10.31
C PRO A 251 -4.55 2.05 9.07
N GLY A 252 -3.28 2.08 8.64
CA GLY A 252 -2.82 1.37 7.44
C GLY A 252 -3.15 2.04 6.10
N PHE A 253 -3.83 3.20 6.09
CA PHE A 253 -4.27 3.86 4.86
C PHE A 253 -3.12 4.21 3.91
N ILE A 254 -3.25 3.76 2.67
CA ILE A 254 -2.26 3.85 1.61
C ILE A 254 -2.37 5.22 0.94
N ILE A 255 -1.24 5.86 0.69
CA ILE A 255 -1.14 7.12 -0.06
C ILE A 255 -0.12 6.92 -1.17
N THR A 256 -0.53 7.10 -2.41
CA THR A 256 0.32 6.95 -3.60
C THR A 256 0.23 8.19 -4.49
N ALA A 257 1.08 8.26 -5.50
CA ALA A 257 1.04 9.29 -6.53
C ALA A 257 1.67 8.78 -7.83
N PRO A 258 1.12 9.04 -9.03
CA PRO A 258 1.71 8.63 -10.30
C PRO A 258 2.34 9.82 -11.05
N PRO A 259 3.55 10.29 -10.67
CA PRO A 259 4.16 11.48 -11.26
C PRO A 259 4.56 11.30 -12.74
N ALA A 260 4.71 12.40 -13.47
CA ALA A 260 5.39 12.37 -14.76
C ALA A 260 6.91 12.08 -14.53
N PRO A 261 7.50 11.01 -15.11
CA PRO A 261 8.87 10.59 -14.82
C PRO A 261 9.98 11.64 -15.02
N TRP A 262 9.75 12.64 -15.87
CA TRP A 262 10.71 13.68 -16.21
C TRP A 262 10.56 14.97 -15.39
N ASN A 263 9.42 15.21 -14.76
CA ASN A 263 9.08 16.52 -14.22
C ASN A 263 9.72 16.77 -12.84
N GLN A 264 10.49 17.84 -12.71
CA GLN A 264 11.16 18.18 -11.45
C GLN A 264 10.18 18.57 -10.34
N ARG A 265 9.09 19.28 -10.68
CA ARG A 265 8.04 19.65 -9.71
C ARG A 265 7.42 18.41 -9.08
N ASP A 266 7.15 17.40 -9.90
CA ASP A 266 6.48 16.18 -9.49
C ASP A 266 7.43 15.30 -8.65
N LYS A 267 8.74 15.32 -8.97
CA LYS A 267 9.83 14.77 -8.14
C LYS A 267 9.93 15.45 -6.78
N ASP A 268 9.91 16.79 -6.74
CA ASP A 268 10.01 17.58 -5.51
C ASP A 268 8.79 17.34 -4.60
N PHE A 269 7.58 17.30 -5.17
CA PHE A 269 6.34 16.90 -4.47
C PHE A 269 6.46 15.49 -3.87
N CYS A 270 6.79 14.49 -4.69
CA CYS A 270 6.89 13.10 -4.24
C CYS A 270 7.94 12.96 -3.12
N LYS A 271 9.07 13.65 -3.24
CA LYS A 271 10.11 13.63 -2.21
C LYS A 271 9.63 14.24 -0.90
N ALA A 272 8.98 15.40 -0.93
CA ALA A 272 8.44 16.04 0.25
C ALA A 272 7.38 15.17 0.96
N MET A 273 6.54 14.48 0.18
CA MET A 273 5.52 13.57 0.69
C MET A 273 6.13 12.31 1.35
N VAL A 274 7.17 11.71 0.78
CA VAL A 274 7.91 10.58 1.41
C VAL A 274 8.67 11.04 2.65
N ASP A 275 9.42 12.15 2.57
CA ASP A 275 10.20 12.70 3.70
C ASP A 275 9.32 13.02 4.92
N ALA A 276 8.06 13.41 4.69
CA ALA A 276 7.07 13.69 5.74
C ALA A 276 6.35 12.43 6.29
N GLY A 277 6.63 11.23 5.75
CA GLY A 277 5.89 10.00 6.07
C GLY A 277 4.46 9.97 5.53
N ALA A 278 4.11 10.91 4.65
CA ALA A 278 2.76 11.12 4.14
C ALA A 278 2.39 10.16 2.99
N MET A 279 3.37 9.70 2.21
CA MET A 279 3.18 8.86 1.02
C MET A 279 4.01 7.57 1.06
N ASP A 280 3.43 6.47 0.61
CA ASP A 280 4.00 5.11 0.69
C ASP A 280 4.85 4.79 -0.54
N TYR A 281 4.46 5.23 -1.74
CA TYR A 281 5.31 5.20 -2.94
C TYR A 281 4.89 6.21 -4.01
N ALA A 282 5.84 6.55 -4.88
CA ALA A 282 5.59 7.19 -6.17
C ALA A 282 5.60 6.13 -7.28
N ALA A 283 4.79 6.34 -8.30
CA ALA A 283 4.59 5.41 -9.40
C ALA A 283 4.74 6.10 -10.78
N PRO A 284 5.97 6.42 -11.23
CA PRO A 284 6.15 7.22 -12.43
C PRO A 284 5.55 6.55 -13.69
N GLN A 285 4.81 7.35 -14.48
CA GLN A 285 4.04 6.90 -15.65
C GLN A 285 4.91 6.82 -16.92
N TYR A 286 5.24 5.62 -17.39
CA TYR A 286 6.03 5.39 -18.62
C TYR A 286 5.13 4.99 -19.80
N TYR A 287 4.28 5.93 -20.24
CA TYR A 287 3.40 5.84 -21.42
C TYR A 287 2.90 7.24 -21.83
N ASP A 288 2.17 7.35 -22.95
CA ASP A 288 1.56 8.60 -23.47
C ASP A 288 2.54 9.75 -23.84
N GLY A 289 3.84 9.46 -24.00
CA GLY A 289 4.82 10.50 -24.31
C GLY A 289 6.15 10.02 -24.90
N PRO A 290 6.92 10.93 -25.54
CA PRO A 290 8.17 10.58 -26.22
C PRO A 290 9.18 9.88 -25.32
N ASP A 291 9.82 8.85 -25.86
CA ASP A 291 10.83 7.99 -25.22
C ASP A 291 10.33 7.18 -24.00
N LEU A 292 9.06 7.29 -23.60
CA LEU A 292 8.50 6.57 -22.46
C LEU A 292 8.23 5.08 -22.74
N ASP A 293 8.24 4.69 -24.01
CA ASP A 293 8.21 3.31 -24.51
C ASP A 293 9.63 2.71 -24.67
N GLN A 294 10.70 3.44 -24.34
CA GLN A 294 12.08 2.99 -24.57
C GLN A 294 12.71 2.42 -23.29
N GLN A 295 13.02 1.12 -23.29
CA GLN A 295 13.70 0.41 -22.17
C GLN A 295 14.86 1.21 -21.57
N SER A 296 15.76 1.73 -22.41
CA SER A 296 16.93 2.50 -21.95
C SER A 296 16.58 3.82 -21.28
N TYR A 297 15.44 4.44 -21.62
CA TYR A 297 14.96 5.62 -20.91
C TYR A 297 14.37 5.21 -19.55
N ILE A 298 13.46 4.22 -19.53
CA ILE A 298 12.79 3.75 -18.32
C ILE A 298 13.81 3.34 -17.26
N VAL A 299 14.74 2.43 -17.59
CA VAL A 299 15.77 1.94 -16.66
C VAL A 299 16.57 3.10 -16.05
N ASN A 300 17.10 4.00 -16.88
CA ASN A 300 17.88 5.16 -16.42
C ASN A 300 17.06 6.20 -15.63
N ASN A 301 15.74 6.25 -15.82
CA ASN A 301 14.84 7.15 -15.13
C ASN A 301 14.40 6.56 -13.78
N VAL A 302 14.05 5.28 -13.72
CA VAL A 302 13.77 4.55 -12.46
C VAL A 302 14.99 4.62 -11.53
N ASP A 303 16.20 4.48 -12.07
CA ASP A 303 17.46 4.70 -11.35
C ASP A 303 17.52 6.04 -10.59
N GLN A 304 16.94 7.11 -11.16
CA GLN A 304 16.89 8.43 -10.54
C GLN A 304 15.81 8.51 -9.46
N TRP A 305 14.64 7.90 -9.68
CA TRP A 305 13.58 7.82 -8.68
C TRP A 305 14.00 6.99 -7.46
N VAL A 306 14.68 5.86 -7.67
CA VAL A 306 15.23 5.04 -6.57
C VAL A 306 16.28 5.81 -5.78
N ARG A 307 17.15 6.59 -6.43
CA ARG A 307 18.11 7.49 -5.74
C ARG A 307 17.43 8.64 -4.99
N LEU A 308 16.23 9.05 -5.41
CA LEU A 308 15.49 10.18 -4.82
C LEU A 308 14.65 9.75 -3.60
N LEU A 309 13.96 8.61 -3.69
CA LEU A 309 12.96 8.16 -2.72
C LEU A 309 13.35 6.87 -1.96
N GLY A 310 14.31 6.10 -2.48
CA GLY A 310 14.57 4.72 -2.03
C GLY A 310 13.70 3.69 -2.78
N PRO A 311 14.18 2.45 -2.98
CA PRO A 311 13.54 1.48 -3.88
C PRO A 311 12.16 1.03 -3.39
N THR A 312 11.96 0.93 -2.07
CA THR A 312 10.69 0.54 -1.44
C THR A 312 9.58 1.60 -1.58
N HIS A 313 9.89 2.77 -2.16
CA HIS A 313 9.00 3.89 -2.43
C HIS A 313 8.82 4.17 -3.93
N VAL A 314 9.21 3.24 -4.83
CA VAL A 314 9.10 3.39 -6.28
C VAL A 314 8.41 2.19 -6.92
N VAL A 315 7.36 2.44 -7.69
CA VAL A 315 6.65 1.48 -8.55
C VAL A 315 6.82 1.91 -10.02
N VAL A 316 6.95 0.97 -10.96
CA VAL A 316 7.04 1.31 -12.40
C VAL A 316 5.66 1.30 -13.04
N GLY A 317 5.23 2.43 -13.62
CA GLY A 317 4.00 2.50 -14.40
C GLY A 317 4.20 2.14 -15.85
N PHE A 318 3.61 1.04 -16.31
CA PHE A 318 3.58 0.66 -17.72
C PHE A 318 2.23 1.01 -18.35
N GLY A 319 2.24 1.27 -19.65
CA GLY A 319 1.06 1.16 -20.50
C GLY A 319 1.31 0.08 -21.53
N ILE A 320 0.57 -1.03 -21.46
CA ILE A 320 0.73 -2.18 -22.37
C ILE A 320 -0.36 -2.17 -23.44
N TRP A 321 -0.03 -1.65 -24.63
CA TRP A 321 -0.99 -1.51 -25.73
C TRP A 321 -0.30 -1.37 -27.10
N ASP A 322 -1.01 -1.69 -28.18
CA ASP A 322 -0.60 -1.47 -29.58
C ASP A 322 -0.91 -0.02 -30.02
N GLU A 323 -0.30 0.95 -29.33
CA GLU A 323 -0.46 2.39 -29.56
C GLU A 323 0.87 3.14 -29.47
N GLN A 324 0.93 4.35 -30.04
CA GLN A 324 2.14 5.16 -30.01
C GLN A 324 2.50 5.56 -28.56
N HIS A 325 3.77 5.34 -28.16
CA HIS A 325 4.25 5.60 -26.79
C HIS A 325 3.73 4.64 -25.72
N TYR A 326 3.35 3.43 -26.12
CA TYR A 326 3.06 2.29 -25.25
C TYR A 326 4.06 1.17 -25.54
N MET A 327 4.37 0.35 -24.53
CA MET A 327 5.20 -0.85 -24.75
C MET A 327 4.33 -2.02 -25.19
N SER A 328 4.83 -2.85 -26.10
CA SER A 328 4.33 -4.22 -26.21
C SER A 328 4.74 -5.04 -24.98
N ILE A 329 4.01 -6.11 -24.67
CA ILE A 329 4.36 -6.96 -23.53
C ILE A 329 5.77 -7.58 -23.66
N ASP A 330 6.22 -7.86 -24.88
CA ASP A 330 7.55 -8.42 -25.15
C ASP A 330 8.69 -7.39 -24.99
N GLU A 331 8.38 -6.09 -24.94
CA GLU A 331 9.32 -5.00 -24.59
C GLU A 331 9.27 -4.67 -23.09
N ALA A 332 8.10 -4.78 -22.46
CA ALA A 332 7.93 -4.57 -21.02
C ALA A 332 8.63 -5.63 -20.17
N ILE A 333 8.60 -6.91 -20.58
CA ILE A 333 9.26 -8.01 -19.85
C ILE A 333 10.78 -7.79 -19.68
N PRO A 334 11.60 -7.58 -20.73
CA PRO A 334 13.04 -7.34 -20.56
C PRO A 334 13.31 -6.04 -19.78
N THR A 335 12.46 -5.02 -19.94
CA THR A 335 12.55 -3.78 -19.17
C THR A 335 12.34 -4.00 -17.67
N TRP A 336 11.28 -4.73 -17.27
CA TRP A 336 11.04 -5.08 -15.88
C TRP A 336 12.22 -5.88 -15.29
N ASN A 337 12.68 -6.91 -15.99
CA ASN A 337 13.80 -7.75 -15.53
C ASN A 337 15.10 -6.95 -15.30
N GLU A 338 15.40 -5.95 -16.14
CA GLU A 338 16.56 -5.08 -15.94
C GLU A 338 16.37 -4.12 -14.76
N VAL A 339 15.18 -3.53 -14.62
CA VAL A 339 14.84 -2.65 -13.49
C VAL A 339 14.91 -3.41 -12.15
N GLU A 340 14.29 -4.58 -12.05
CA GLU A 340 14.30 -5.42 -10.86
C GLU A 340 15.70 -5.99 -10.56
N GLY A 341 16.45 -6.37 -11.59
CA GLY A 341 17.85 -6.79 -11.45
C GLY A 341 18.76 -5.70 -10.89
N ASN A 342 18.48 -4.43 -11.21
CA ASN A 342 19.18 -3.28 -10.64
C ASN A 342 18.67 -2.92 -9.22
N HIS A 343 17.38 -3.13 -8.95
CA HIS A 343 16.71 -2.73 -7.69
C HIS A 343 15.81 -3.87 -7.14
N PRO A 344 16.34 -4.94 -6.54
CA PRO A 344 15.52 -6.09 -6.13
C PRO A 344 14.42 -5.78 -5.11
N THR A 345 14.63 -4.76 -4.26
CA THR A 345 13.65 -4.30 -3.25
C THR A 345 12.75 -3.17 -3.78
N LEU A 346 12.57 -3.07 -5.10
CA LEU A 346 11.64 -2.14 -5.72
C LEU A 346 10.19 -2.51 -5.34
N ARG A 347 9.33 -1.51 -5.11
CA ARG A 347 7.96 -1.74 -4.61
C ARG A 347 7.08 -2.51 -5.60
N GLY A 348 7.31 -2.41 -6.90
CA GLY A 348 6.60 -3.23 -7.89
C GLY A 348 6.29 -2.53 -9.21
N ALA A 349 5.19 -2.93 -9.86
CA ALA A 349 4.72 -2.38 -11.13
C ALA A 349 3.22 -2.06 -11.09
N PHE A 350 2.77 -1.19 -12.00
CA PHE A 350 1.35 -1.05 -12.31
C PHE A 350 1.10 -0.96 -13.82
N ASP A 351 -0.14 -1.27 -14.20
CA ASP A 351 -0.65 -1.12 -15.57
C ASP A 351 -1.69 0.00 -15.71
N TRP A 352 -1.48 0.82 -16.73
CA TRP A 352 -2.51 1.60 -17.40
C TRP A 352 -2.94 0.82 -18.65
N GLN A 353 -3.98 -0.02 -18.57
CA GLN A 353 -5.03 -0.09 -17.56
C GLN A 353 -5.84 -1.40 -17.63
N ILE A 354 -6.48 -1.80 -16.52
CA ILE A 354 -7.10 -3.13 -16.32
C ILE A 354 -8.04 -3.58 -17.45
N HIS A 355 -8.85 -2.68 -18.00
CA HIS A 355 -9.80 -3.06 -19.07
C HIS A 355 -9.13 -3.22 -20.45
N ILE A 356 -7.98 -2.56 -20.65
CA ILE A 356 -7.13 -2.76 -21.84
C ILE A 356 -6.35 -4.07 -21.70
N ASP A 357 -5.81 -4.36 -20.51
CA ASP A 357 -5.20 -5.67 -20.20
C ASP A 357 -6.22 -6.81 -20.40
N GLU A 358 -7.42 -6.72 -19.82
CA GLU A 358 -8.51 -7.68 -20.03
C GLU A 358 -8.80 -7.89 -21.52
N SER A 359 -8.94 -6.79 -22.30
CA SER A 359 -9.28 -6.86 -23.73
C SER A 359 -8.23 -7.58 -24.59
N GLN A 360 -6.98 -7.60 -24.12
CA GLN A 360 -5.85 -8.27 -24.76
C GLN A 360 -5.64 -9.70 -24.24
N GLY A 361 -6.42 -10.15 -23.25
CA GLY A 361 -6.27 -11.46 -22.62
C GLY A 361 -5.26 -11.49 -21.48
N TRP A 362 -5.17 -10.41 -20.70
CA TRP A 362 -4.34 -10.25 -19.50
C TRP A 362 -2.80 -10.32 -19.69
N PRO A 363 -2.20 -9.81 -20.78
CA PRO A 363 -0.75 -9.86 -20.97
C PRO A 363 0.07 -9.27 -19.82
N PHE A 364 -0.30 -8.11 -19.26
CA PHE A 364 0.42 -7.54 -18.11
C PHE A 364 0.25 -8.43 -16.88
N ALA A 365 -1.00 -8.74 -16.50
CA ALA A 365 -1.26 -9.51 -15.30
C ALA A 365 -0.63 -10.90 -15.35
N ASP A 366 -0.62 -11.59 -16.49
CA ASP A 366 -0.08 -12.96 -16.63
C ASP A 366 1.41 -13.02 -16.96
N ARG A 367 2.04 -11.92 -17.43
CA ARG A 367 3.46 -11.93 -17.85
C ARG A 367 4.39 -11.00 -17.07
N ILE A 368 3.89 -9.88 -16.55
CA ILE A 368 4.63 -9.01 -15.62
C ILE A 368 4.28 -9.38 -14.18
N GLY A 369 3.01 -9.57 -13.86
CA GLY A 369 2.55 -9.88 -12.49
C GLY A 369 3.37 -10.97 -11.77
N PRO A 370 3.59 -12.17 -12.37
CA PRO A 370 4.36 -13.24 -11.75
C PRO A 370 5.88 -13.00 -11.66
N LEU A 371 6.40 -11.91 -12.24
CA LEU A 371 7.79 -11.48 -12.09
C LEU A 371 7.97 -10.57 -10.87
N VAL A 372 6.92 -9.83 -10.47
CA VAL A 372 6.97 -8.89 -9.34
C VAL A 372 6.90 -9.65 -8.00
N THR A 373 8.03 -10.19 -7.57
CA THR A 373 8.13 -11.11 -6.41
C THR A 373 9.14 -10.64 -5.37
N ASP A 374 8.99 -11.09 -4.12
CA ASP A 374 9.88 -10.77 -2.98
C ASP A 374 11.22 -11.53 -3.01
#